data_AF-A0A7S2KSQ4-F1
#
_entry.id   AF-A0A7S2KSQ4-F1
#
_cell.length_a   1.000
_cell.length_b   1.000
_cell.length_c   1.000
_cell.angle_alpha   90.00
_cell.angle_beta   90.00
_cell.angle_gamma   90.00
#
_symmetry.space_group_name_H-M   'P 1'
#
loop_
_entity.id
_entity.type
_entity.pdbx_description
1 polymer ?
#
loop_
_entity_poly.entity_id
_entity_poly.type
_entity_poly.pdbx_seq_one_letter_code
_entity_poly.pdbx_strand_id
1 'polypeptide(L)'
;MSSSSRDQQPPPQQQRQQVSEMIPEEVTATDIIDDDSYSLESSSVRSTETLDAPILRKLLRTPFEIPWTPIDYKAVHARLSSHPEEAFWSDPFDGSCFLHELLYCDDVPLFVVLKAISVHPDALRQRTFDGAGDTPLHIACHSMDAKASIVKSLLNAYRKAVFIEPSPLHRALDFSRKGNVQDILRSVERVEVVKLLLEANPAASIEHAHDPCLDPMQWLAHQWTNTVDFDDHVYDHLLKIMKLLLRFRFLARKHTSKSNQSFLYLHAALQEDQIMLYHMGCKKVMNLMELEKFRICLLRNRRLDAFMCDQNAKLALHLAAERGLKWCAGLRDIYLAAPRAIETRDVCTHMYPFMISSVGKHANLETTFELLRTNPSMLKRYIE
;
A
#
# COMPACT_ATOMS: atom_id res chain seq x y z
N MET A 1 -10.27 11.00 76.76
CA MET A 1 -11.10 12.16 76.37
C MET A 1 -10.19 13.18 75.72
N SER A 2 -10.04 13.11 74.40
CA SER A 2 -9.29 14.08 73.59
C SER A 2 -9.61 13.81 72.13
N SER A 3 -10.65 14.46 71.62
CA SER A 3 -11.10 14.42 70.23
C SER A 3 -10.56 15.64 69.49
N SER A 4 -9.69 15.40 68.51
CA SER A 4 -9.11 16.41 67.61
C SER A 4 -10.01 16.57 66.39
N SER A 5 -10.66 17.72 66.28
CA SER A 5 -11.49 18.15 65.15
C SER A 5 -10.59 18.69 64.03
N ARG A 6 -10.68 18.12 62.82
CA ARG A 6 -10.03 18.64 61.61
C ARG A 6 -11.00 19.48 60.79
N ASP A 7 -10.50 20.67 60.50
CA ASP A 7 -10.80 21.67 59.46
C ASP A 7 -11.77 21.30 58.32
N GLN A 8 -12.79 22.14 58.16
CA GLN A 8 -13.61 22.29 56.96
C GLN A 8 -13.05 23.46 56.12
N GLN A 9 -12.68 23.19 54.85
CA GLN A 9 -12.40 24.23 53.87
C GLN A 9 -13.69 24.70 53.17
N PRO A 10 -13.84 26.00 52.86
CA PRO A 10 -14.98 26.52 52.09
C PRO A 10 -14.78 26.38 50.57
N PRO A 11 -15.87 26.40 49.77
CA PRO A 11 -15.81 26.18 48.32
C PRO A 11 -15.39 27.44 47.54
N PRO A 12 -14.80 27.30 46.34
CA PRO A 12 -14.38 28.44 45.54
C PRO A 12 -15.56 29.05 44.77
N GLN A 13 -15.71 30.37 44.92
CA GLN A 13 -16.66 31.21 44.19
C GLN A 13 -16.21 31.41 42.74
N GLN A 14 -17.18 31.28 41.82
CA GLN A 14 -17.06 31.64 40.41
C GLN A 14 -17.13 33.16 40.23
N GLN A 15 -16.13 33.75 39.57
CA GLN A 15 -16.26 35.07 38.95
C GLN A 15 -15.78 35.05 37.50
N ARG A 16 -16.71 35.44 36.63
CA ARG A 16 -16.55 35.75 35.20
C ARG A 16 -15.49 36.82 35.00
N GLN A 17 -14.62 36.64 34.00
CA GLN A 17 -14.15 37.75 33.18
C GLN A 17 -14.20 37.37 31.71
N GLN A 18 -14.75 38.31 30.95
CA GLN A 18 -14.95 38.32 29.51
C GLN A 18 -13.61 38.50 28.80
N VAL A 19 -13.33 37.68 27.79
CA VAL A 19 -12.49 38.09 26.65
C VAL A 19 -13.20 37.60 25.39
N SER A 20 -13.69 38.56 24.64
CA SER A 20 -14.29 38.43 23.32
C SER A 20 -13.22 38.85 22.32
N GLU A 21 -12.78 37.96 21.42
CA GLU A 21 -12.30 38.35 20.08
C GLU A 21 -12.00 37.13 19.18
N MET A 22 -12.72 37.10 18.06
CA MET A 22 -12.36 36.63 16.72
C MET A 22 -11.87 35.18 16.53
N ILE A 23 -12.81 34.29 16.19
CA ILE A 23 -12.58 33.06 15.43
C ILE A 23 -13.21 33.28 14.03
N PRO A 24 -12.50 33.08 12.91
CA PRO A 24 -13.09 33.11 11.58
C PRO A 24 -13.85 31.81 11.27
N GLU A 25 -14.92 32.01 10.51
CA GLU A 25 -16.03 31.11 10.19
C GLU A 25 -15.65 29.72 9.67
N GLU A 26 -16.28 28.71 10.28
CA GLU A 26 -16.49 27.38 9.73
C GLU A 26 -17.35 27.48 8.46
N VAL A 27 -16.79 27.03 7.33
CA VAL A 27 -17.55 26.80 6.10
C VAL A 27 -18.38 25.53 6.30
N THR A 28 -19.65 25.70 6.61
CA THR A 28 -20.65 24.62 6.66
C THR A 28 -20.99 24.17 5.26
N ALA A 29 -20.76 22.88 5.01
CA ALA A 29 -21.23 22.18 3.83
C ALA A 29 -22.72 21.84 3.97
N THR A 30 -23.59 22.58 3.29
CA THR A 30 -24.92 22.14 2.86
C THR A 30 -25.40 23.12 1.80
N ASP A 31 -25.39 22.69 0.53
CA ASP A 31 -26.30 23.12 -0.53
C ASP A 31 -26.11 22.14 -1.70
N ILE A 32 -26.71 20.94 -1.56
CA ILE A 32 -26.97 20.06 -2.70
C ILE A 32 -28.32 20.49 -3.25
N ILE A 33 -28.27 21.11 -4.42
CA ILE A 33 -29.43 21.43 -5.24
C ILE A 33 -29.93 20.10 -5.82
N ASP A 34 -31.15 19.72 -5.44
CA ASP A 34 -32.03 18.89 -6.25
C ASP A 34 -32.45 19.72 -7.47
N ASP A 35 -32.08 19.33 -8.69
CA ASP A 35 -33.01 19.48 -9.82
C ASP A 35 -32.65 18.64 -11.06
N ASP A 36 -33.73 18.17 -11.68
CA ASP A 36 -33.89 17.71 -13.05
C ASP A 36 -33.33 16.35 -13.51
N SER A 37 -34.22 15.37 -13.33
CA SER A 37 -34.49 14.26 -14.24
C SER A 37 -34.32 14.61 -15.74
N TYR A 38 -33.41 13.91 -16.41
CA TYR A 38 -33.43 13.75 -17.87
C TYR A 38 -33.78 12.31 -18.23
N SER A 39 -35.03 12.12 -18.64
CA SER A 39 -35.49 10.93 -19.35
C SER A 39 -35.08 11.06 -20.83
N LEU A 40 -34.28 10.10 -21.33
CA LEU A 40 -34.11 9.89 -22.76
C LEU A 40 -34.51 8.46 -23.10
N GLU A 41 -35.74 8.31 -23.56
CA GLU A 41 -36.09 7.24 -24.49
C GLU A 41 -35.61 7.64 -25.90
N SER A 42 -34.86 6.77 -26.56
CA SER A 42 -35.37 6.06 -27.74
C SER A 42 -34.27 5.45 -28.62
N SER A 43 -34.62 4.27 -29.12
CA SER A 43 -34.31 3.72 -30.44
C SER A 43 -32.94 3.05 -30.69
N SER A 44 -33.05 1.75 -30.90
CA SER A 44 -32.07 0.87 -31.52
C SER A 44 -31.81 1.24 -32.99
N VAL A 45 -30.55 1.42 -33.34
CA VAL A 45 -30.06 1.24 -34.72
C VAL A 45 -28.83 0.33 -34.66
N ARG A 46 -28.85 -0.69 -35.52
CA ARG A 46 -27.89 -1.80 -35.61
C ARG A 46 -26.53 -1.35 -36.15
N SER A 47 -25.49 -1.82 -35.46
CA SER A 47 -24.17 -2.28 -35.92
C SER A 47 -23.76 -2.10 -37.39
N THR A 48 -22.66 -1.37 -37.59
CA THR A 48 -21.58 -1.74 -38.51
C THR A 48 -20.23 -1.59 -37.79
N GLU A 49 -19.40 -2.62 -37.91
CA GLU A 49 -18.05 -2.83 -37.34
C GLU A 49 -17.10 -1.67 -37.72
N THR A 50 -16.72 -0.80 -36.79
CA THR A 50 -15.51 -0.81 -35.92
C THR A 50 -14.17 -0.99 -36.65
N LEU A 51 -13.71 0.08 -37.31
CA LEU A 51 -12.34 0.57 -37.08
C LEU A 51 -12.39 1.57 -35.91
N ASP A 52 -11.47 1.44 -34.96
CA ASP A 52 -11.46 2.08 -33.64
C ASP A 52 -11.68 3.61 -33.63
N ALA A 53 -12.92 4.00 -33.37
CA ALA A 53 -13.34 5.38 -33.10
C ALA A 53 -12.60 6.13 -31.95
N PRO A 54 -12.02 5.47 -30.91
CA PRO A 54 -11.28 6.18 -29.86
C PRO A 54 -9.95 6.78 -30.34
N ILE A 55 -9.24 6.10 -31.25
CA ILE A 55 -7.91 6.52 -31.73
C ILE A 55 -8.06 7.69 -32.71
N LEU A 56 -9.06 7.64 -33.60
CA LEU A 56 -9.41 8.73 -34.52
C LEU A 56 -9.94 9.99 -33.80
N ARG A 57 -10.56 9.85 -32.61
CA ARG A 57 -10.96 11.00 -31.78
C ARG A 57 -9.80 11.66 -31.02
N LYS A 58 -8.76 10.90 -30.64
CA LYS A 58 -7.51 11.45 -30.07
C LYS A 58 -6.66 12.20 -31.10
N LEU A 59 -6.79 11.86 -32.39
CA LEU A 59 -6.04 12.46 -33.50
C LEU A 59 -6.49 13.86 -33.95
N LEU A 60 -7.64 14.37 -33.49
CA LEU A 60 -8.28 15.57 -34.07
C LEU A 60 -8.51 16.73 -33.09
N ARG A 61 -8.04 16.69 -31.83
CA ARG A 61 -8.48 17.65 -30.80
C ARG A 61 -7.42 18.29 -29.90
N THR A 62 -6.14 17.96 -30.03
CA THR A 62 -5.08 18.73 -29.37
C THR A 62 -4.50 19.75 -30.37
N PRO A 63 -4.06 20.95 -29.94
CA PRO A 63 -3.24 21.84 -30.77
C PRO A 63 -1.87 21.24 -31.15
N PHE A 64 -1.60 20.04 -30.66
CA PHE A 64 -0.42 19.22 -30.94
C PHE A 64 -0.81 18.10 -31.92
N GLU A 65 -0.91 18.42 -33.20
CA GLU A 65 -0.77 17.43 -34.28
C GLU A 65 0.69 16.93 -34.30
N ILE A 66 1.12 16.21 -33.26
CA ILE A 66 2.39 15.52 -33.28
C ILE A 66 2.11 14.18 -33.96
N PRO A 67 2.53 13.97 -35.23
CA PRO A 67 2.44 12.66 -35.85
C PRO A 67 3.14 11.65 -34.94
N TRP A 68 2.41 10.61 -34.53
CA TRP A 68 2.89 9.66 -33.55
C TRP A 68 4.17 8.98 -34.07
N THR A 69 5.24 9.23 -33.33
CA THR A 69 6.57 8.61 -33.32
C THR A 69 7.57 8.93 -34.44
N PRO A 70 8.83 9.26 -34.07
CA PRO A 70 9.29 9.65 -32.72
C PRO A 70 8.84 11.08 -32.35
N ILE A 71 8.45 11.30 -31.09
CA ILE A 71 8.07 12.63 -30.57
C ILE A 71 9.33 13.52 -30.50
N ASP A 72 9.31 14.67 -31.19
CA ASP A 72 10.38 15.66 -31.07
C ASP A 72 10.19 16.51 -29.80
N TYR A 73 10.76 16.03 -28.69
CA TYR A 73 10.75 16.74 -27.41
C TYR A 73 11.42 18.12 -27.43
N LYS A 74 12.31 18.40 -28.39
CA LYS A 74 12.87 19.75 -28.56
C LYS A 74 11.83 20.68 -29.17
N ALA A 75 11.07 20.21 -30.15
CA ALA A 75 9.95 20.96 -30.70
C ALA A 75 8.86 21.20 -29.65
N VAL A 76 8.52 20.20 -28.82
CA VAL A 76 7.58 20.38 -27.69
C VAL A 76 8.09 21.44 -26.71
N HIS A 77 9.36 21.40 -26.32
CA HIS A 77 9.94 22.40 -25.43
C HIS A 77 9.96 23.81 -26.05
N ALA A 78 10.31 23.93 -27.34
CA ALA A 78 10.27 25.19 -28.06
C ALA A 78 8.84 25.74 -28.12
N ARG A 79 7.86 24.87 -28.39
CA ARG A 79 6.44 25.23 -28.44
C ARG A 79 5.92 25.72 -27.09
N LEU A 80 6.18 24.99 -26.00
CA LEU A 80 5.89 25.43 -24.63
C LEU A 80 6.56 26.76 -24.25
N SER A 81 7.66 27.11 -24.92
CA SER A 81 8.35 28.39 -24.71
C SER A 81 7.70 29.53 -25.49
N SER A 82 7.23 29.27 -26.71
CA SER A 82 6.59 30.25 -27.58
C SER A 82 5.08 30.44 -27.35
N HIS A 83 4.39 29.40 -26.87
CA HIS A 83 2.92 29.31 -26.75
C HIS A 83 2.56 28.65 -25.40
N PRO A 84 2.87 29.32 -24.26
CA PRO A 84 2.65 28.75 -22.93
C PRO A 84 1.18 28.40 -22.64
N GLU A 85 0.23 29.12 -23.25
CA GLU A 85 -1.22 28.91 -23.13
C GLU A 85 -1.66 27.50 -23.52
N GLU A 86 -0.89 26.80 -24.35
CA GLU A 86 -1.21 25.43 -24.75
C GLU A 86 -1.00 24.41 -23.63
N ALA A 87 -0.16 24.73 -22.64
CA ALA A 87 0.02 23.89 -21.45
C ALA A 87 -1.22 23.88 -20.53
N PHE A 88 -2.16 24.80 -20.74
CA PHE A 88 -3.41 24.92 -19.99
C PHE A 88 -4.53 24.07 -20.58
N TRP A 89 -4.27 23.39 -21.70
CA TRP A 89 -5.22 22.48 -22.29
C TRP A 89 -5.55 21.32 -21.33
N SER A 90 -6.84 20.99 -21.29
CA SER A 90 -7.40 19.81 -20.62
C SER A 90 -8.35 19.09 -21.55
N ASP A 91 -8.24 17.77 -21.60
CA ASP A 91 -9.18 16.92 -22.30
C ASP A 91 -10.56 17.01 -21.62
N PRO A 92 -11.63 17.39 -22.35
CA PRO A 92 -12.96 17.48 -21.77
C PRO A 92 -13.58 16.12 -21.41
N PHE A 93 -13.05 15.01 -21.93
CA PHE A 93 -13.62 13.67 -21.71
C PHE A 93 -13.15 13.03 -20.42
N ASP A 94 -11.86 13.09 -20.12
CA ASP A 94 -11.26 12.45 -18.95
C ASP A 94 -10.56 13.44 -18.01
N GLY A 95 -10.61 14.74 -18.29
CA GLY A 95 -9.97 15.77 -17.46
C GLY A 95 -8.44 15.78 -17.52
N SER A 96 -7.82 14.94 -18.36
CA SER A 96 -6.36 14.86 -18.51
C SER A 96 -5.82 16.17 -19.07
N CYS A 97 -4.93 16.83 -18.33
CA CYS A 97 -4.22 18.00 -18.86
C CYS A 97 -3.00 17.62 -19.69
N PHE A 98 -2.40 18.60 -20.35
CA PHE A 98 -1.15 18.44 -21.09
C PHE A 98 -0.08 17.65 -20.31
N LEU A 99 0.07 17.91 -19.01
CA LEU A 99 1.06 17.22 -18.19
C LEU A 99 0.74 15.73 -17.96
N HIS A 100 -0.54 15.33 -17.91
CA HIS A 100 -0.94 13.92 -17.83
C HIS A 100 -0.54 13.19 -19.10
N GLU A 101 -0.91 13.73 -20.27
CA GLU A 101 -0.59 13.14 -21.57
C GLU A 101 0.92 13.10 -21.82
N LEU A 102 1.65 14.16 -21.43
CA LEU A 102 3.10 14.19 -21.51
C LEU A 102 3.71 13.05 -20.68
N LEU A 103 3.28 12.84 -19.43
CA LEU A 103 3.82 11.81 -18.54
C LEU A 103 3.38 10.38 -18.90
N TYR A 104 2.33 10.25 -19.71
CA TYR A 104 1.88 8.98 -20.26
C TYR A 104 2.78 8.49 -21.41
N CYS A 105 3.50 9.41 -22.07
CA CYS A 105 4.44 9.08 -23.14
C CYS A 105 5.68 8.37 -22.60
N ASP A 106 6.22 7.44 -23.37
CA ASP A 106 7.48 6.77 -23.04
C ASP A 106 8.68 7.72 -23.21
N ASP A 107 9.73 7.53 -22.42
CA ASP A 107 11.02 8.20 -22.57
C ASP A 107 11.04 9.74 -22.44
N VAL A 108 10.00 10.33 -21.85
CA VAL A 108 9.89 11.79 -21.70
C VAL A 108 11.12 12.38 -20.99
N PRO A 109 11.83 13.34 -21.62
CA PRO A 109 12.97 13.98 -20.99
C PRO A 109 12.56 14.89 -19.84
N LEU A 110 13.32 14.84 -18.74
CA LEU A 110 13.07 15.65 -17.55
C LEU A 110 12.94 17.15 -17.85
N PHE A 111 13.74 17.69 -18.78
CA PHE A 111 13.72 19.13 -19.08
C PHE A 111 12.38 19.59 -19.68
N VAL A 112 11.67 18.74 -20.43
CA VAL A 112 10.35 19.07 -20.97
C VAL A 112 9.31 19.09 -19.86
N VAL A 113 9.35 18.12 -18.95
CA VAL A 113 8.48 18.06 -17.77
C VAL A 113 8.67 19.30 -16.90
N LEU A 114 9.92 19.66 -16.60
CA LEU A 114 10.23 20.87 -15.83
C LEU A 114 9.73 22.14 -16.52
N LYS A 115 9.87 22.23 -17.85
CA LYS A 115 9.33 23.36 -18.61
C LYS A 115 7.81 23.41 -18.52
N ALA A 116 7.12 22.29 -18.70
CA ALA A 116 5.66 22.21 -18.58
C ALA A 116 5.17 22.66 -17.19
N ILE A 117 5.82 22.18 -16.11
CA ILE A 117 5.53 22.60 -14.73
C ILE A 117 5.77 24.11 -14.54
N SER A 118 6.86 24.65 -15.09
CA SER A 118 7.18 26.07 -14.96
C SER A 118 6.17 26.99 -15.66
N VAL A 119 5.56 26.50 -16.74
CA VAL A 119 4.56 27.25 -17.53
C VAL A 119 3.19 27.18 -16.87
N HIS A 120 2.78 25.99 -16.39
CA HIS A 120 1.48 25.78 -15.78
C HIS A 120 1.60 24.94 -14.49
N PRO A 121 1.98 25.56 -13.36
CA PRO A 121 2.20 24.84 -12.10
C PRO A 121 0.91 24.27 -11.49
N ASP A 122 -0.25 24.91 -11.73
CA ASP A 122 -1.54 24.44 -11.23
C ASP A 122 -1.99 23.12 -11.87
N ALA A 123 -1.44 22.73 -13.03
CA ALA A 123 -1.64 21.42 -13.64
C ALA A 123 -1.29 20.27 -12.70
N LEU A 124 -0.35 20.46 -11.75
CA LEU A 124 0.03 19.46 -10.75
C LEU A 124 -1.11 19.09 -9.80
N ARG A 125 -2.12 19.96 -9.66
CA ARG A 125 -3.29 19.76 -8.80
C ARG A 125 -4.48 19.18 -9.57
N GLN A 126 -4.45 19.25 -10.89
CA GLN A 126 -5.52 18.76 -11.72
C GLN A 126 -5.64 17.24 -11.59
N ARG A 127 -6.88 16.77 -11.54
CA ARG A 127 -7.23 15.35 -11.45
C ARG A 127 -7.98 14.96 -12.72
N THR A 128 -7.78 13.73 -13.15
CA THR A 128 -8.62 13.12 -14.18
C THR A 128 -10.06 12.93 -13.68
N PHE A 129 -10.97 12.66 -14.59
CA PHE A 129 -12.39 12.37 -14.36
C PHE A 129 -12.72 10.89 -14.57
N ASP A 130 -11.72 10.05 -14.86
CA ASP A 130 -11.85 8.61 -15.15
C ASP A 130 -12.22 7.74 -13.93
N GLY A 131 -12.83 8.34 -12.90
CA GLY A 131 -13.21 7.71 -11.64
C GLY A 131 -12.05 7.51 -10.66
N ALA A 132 -10.81 7.43 -11.14
CA ALA A 132 -9.65 7.37 -10.26
C ALA A 132 -9.23 8.75 -9.74
N GLY A 133 -9.43 9.80 -10.54
CA GLY A 133 -8.96 11.14 -10.19
C GLY A 133 -7.45 11.19 -10.01
N ASP A 134 -6.73 10.53 -10.92
CA ASP A 134 -5.28 10.52 -10.95
C ASP A 134 -4.76 11.93 -11.20
N THR A 135 -3.70 12.30 -10.48
CA THR A 135 -2.94 13.53 -10.72
C THR A 135 -1.73 13.23 -11.61
N PRO A 136 -0.98 14.24 -12.09
CA PRO A 136 0.24 13.99 -12.85
C PRO A 136 1.25 13.09 -12.12
N LEU A 137 1.32 13.16 -10.79
CA LEU A 137 2.16 12.27 -9.99
C LEU A 137 1.71 10.81 -10.09
N HIS A 138 0.41 10.53 -10.13
CA HIS A 138 -0.14 9.18 -10.28
C HIS A 138 0.24 8.60 -11.65
N ILE A 139 0.06 9.40 -12.72
CA ILE A 139 0.43 8.98 -14.08
C ILE A 139 1.93 8.71 -14.19
N ALA A 140 2.78 9.59 -13.64
CA ALA A 140 4.23 9.36 -13.63
C ALA A 140 4.62 8.07 -12.88
N CYS A 141 3.94 7.77 -11.77
CA CYS A 141 4.17 6.55 -11.00
C CYS A 141 3.64 5.30 -11.71
N HIS A 142 2.59 5.44 -12.52
CA HIS A 142 1.97 4.34 -13.27
C HIS A 142 2.66 4.07 -14.63
N SER A 143 3.47 5.01 -15.14
CA SER A 143 4.22 4.82 -16.38
C SER A 143 5.18 3.62 -16.30
N MET A 144 5.39 2.91 -17.42
CA MET A 144 6.32 1.76 -17.47
C MET A 144 7.76 2.19 -17.22
N ASP A 145 8.12 3.35 -17.74
CA ASP A 145 9.43 3.99 -17.57
C ASP A 145 9.36 5.11 -16.52
N ALA A 146 8.78 4.81 -15.37
CA ALA A 146 8.68 5.76 -14.27
C ALA A 146 10.09 6.18 -13.78
N LYS A 147 10.59 7.32 -14.27
CA LYS A 147 11.90 7.87 -13.93
C LYS A 147 11.86 8.52 -12.55
N ALA A 148 12.74 8.09 -11.63
CA ALA A 148 12.80 8.64 -10.29
C ALA A 148 13.08 10.15 -10.29
N SER A 149 13.84 10.65 -11.27
CA SER A 149 14.11 12.08 -11.44
C SER A 149 12.85 12.90 -11.74
N ILE A 150 11.92 12.35 -12.52
CA ILE A 150 10.63 13.00 -12.82
C ILE A 150 9.76 13.01 -11.57
N VAL A 151 9.59 11.85 -10.92
CA VAL A 151 8.80 11.72 -9.69
C VAL A 151 9.33 12.65 -8.59
N LYS A 152 10.66 12.71 -8.41
CA LYS A 152 11.30 13.63 -7.46
C LYS A 152 10.99 15.10 -7.77
N SER A 153 11.00 15.47 -9.05
CA SER A 153 10.69 16.85 -9.46
C SER A 153 9.22 17.20 -9.23
N LEU A 154 8.30 16.26 -9.51
CA LEU A 154 6.87 16.43 -9.21
C LEU A 154 6.63 16.56 -7.70
N LEU A 155 7.27 15.72 -6.87
CA LEU A 155 7.18 15.81 -5.41
C LEU A 155 7.76 17.11 -4.85
N ASN A 156 8.86 17.62 -5.42
CA ASN A 156 9.43 18.90 -5.02
C ASN A 156 8.50 20.08 -5.38
N ALA A 157 7.85 20.02 -6.54
CA ALA A 157 6.95 21.07 -7.00
C ALA A 157 5.59 21.04 -6.26
N TYR A 158 5.05 19.86 -5.99
CA TYR A 158 3.76 19.71 -5.31
C TYR A 158 3.69 18.47 -4.41
N ARG A 159 4.38 18.55 -3.25
CA ARG A 159 4.46 17.47 -2.27
C ARG A 159 3.11 16.94 -1.80
N LYS A 160 2.08 17.78 -1.73
CA LYS A 160 0.74 17.37 -1.27
C LYS A 160 0.10 16.29 -2.14
N ALA A 161 0.53 16.12 -3.40
CA ALA A 161 0.02 15.09 -4.29
C ALA A 161 0.21 13.66 -3.75
N VAL A 162 1.18 13.42 -2.88
CA VAL A 162 1.42 12.09 -2.27
C VAL A 162 0.30 11.64 -1.32
N PHE A 163 -0.57 12.57 -0.90
CA PHE A 163 -1.70 12.31 0.00
C PHE A 163 -3.05 12.27 -0.73
N ILE A 164 -3.06 12.43 -2.06
CA ILE A 164 -4.29 12.36 -2.85
C ILE A 164 -4.59 10.87 -3.10
N GLU A 165 -5.84 10.48 -2.88
CA GLU A 165 -6.28 9.09 -3.08
C GLU A 165 -6.81 8.87 -4.51
N PRO A 166 -6.57 7.70 -5.13
CA PRO A 166 -5.81 6.54 -4.58
C PRO A 166 -4.32 6.85 -4.47
N SER A 167 -3.61 6.35 -3.44
CA SER A 167 -2.21 6.76 -3.21
C SER A 167 -1.33 6.54 -4.46
N PRO A 168 -0.43 7.50 -4.81
CA PRO A 168 0.55 7.28 -5.88
C PRO A 168 1.44 6.05 -5.64
N LEU A 169 1.60 5.62 -4.39
CA LEU A 169 2.31 4.38 -4.06
C LEU A 169 1.60 3.15 -4.61
N HIS A 170 0.26 3.09 -4.57
CA HIS A 170 -0.49 1.99 -5.18
C HIS A 170 -0.30 1.98 -6.69
N ARG A 171 -0.30 3.15 -7.34
CA ARG A 171 -0.01 3.27 -8.79
C ARG A 171 1.40 2.81 -9.15
N ALA A 172 2.38 3.10 -8.31
CA ALA A 172 3.75 2.64 -8.48
C ALA A 172 3.90 1.10 -8.31
N LEU A 173 2.98 0.46 -7.59
CA LEU A 173 2.96 -0.98 -7.33
C LEU A 173 1.94 -1.74 -8.20
N ASP A 174 1.21 -1.04 -9.06
CA ASP A 174 0.24 -1.63 -9.98
C ASP A 174 0.93 -2.06 -11.28
N PHE A 175 1.16 -3.37 -11.39
CA PHE A 175 1.76 -4.00 -12.57
C PHE A 175 0.73 -4.54 -13.56
N SER A 176 -0.57 -4.38 -13.28
CA SER A 176 -1.64 -5.05 -14.02
C SER A 176 -1.89 -4.48 -15.42
N ARG A 177 -1.64 -3.18 -15.62
CA ARG A 177 -2.15 -2.46 -16.80
C ARG A 177 -1.27 -2.54 -18.05
N LYS A 178 0.02 -2.89 -17.98
CA LYS A 178 0.91 -2.69 -19.13
C LYS A 178 2.07 -3.67 -19.22
N GLY A 179 2.04 -4.51 -20.26
CA GLY A 179 3.23 -5.23 -20.75
C GLY A 179 3.70 -6.39 -19.87
N ASN A 180 4.91 -6.87 -20.19
CA ASN A 180 5.56 -7.94 -19.44
C ASN A 180 5.96 -7.38 -18.06
N VAL A 181 5.32 -7.89 -16.99
CA VAL A 181 5.61 -7.52 -15.59
C VAL A 181 7.11 -7.57 -15.27
N GLN A 182 7.85 -8.45 -15.96
CA GLN A 182 9.31 -8.53 -15.83
C GLN A 182 10.01 -7.23 -16.22
N ASP A 183 9.57 -6.53 -17.26
CA ASP A 183 10.24 -5.30 -17.72
C ASP A 183 10.01 -4.15 -16.75
N ILE A 184 8.81 -4.06 -16.17
CA ILE A 184 8.51 -3.06 -15.14
C ILE A 184 9.38 -3.29 -13.90
N LEU A 185 9.47 -4.55 -13.46
CA LEU A 185 10.20 -4.89 -12.25
C LEU A 185 11.71 -4.89 -12.44
N ARG A 186 12.23 -5.09 -13.65
CA ARG A 186 13.66 -4.94 -13.96
C ARG A 186 14.14 -3.50 -13.88
N SER A 187 13.24 -2.50 -13.93
CA SER A 187 13.63 -1.10 -13.81
C SER A 187 14.12 -0.77 -12.39
N VAL A 188 15.42 -0.51 -12.26
CA VAL A 188 16.05 -0.03 -11.00
C VAL A 188 15.37 1.25 -10.51
N GLU A 189 14.86 2.07 -11.44
CA GLU A 189 14.16 3.31 -11.14
C GLU A 189 12.89 3.08 -10.31
N ARG A 190 12.18 1.96 -10.50
CA ARG A 190 10.93 1.66 -9.77
C ARG A 190 11.17 1.56 -8.26
N VAL A 191 12.27 0.94 -7.84
CA VAL A 191 12.65 0.82 -6.43
C VAL A 191 12.90 2.21 -5.84
N GLU A 192 13.55 3.09 -6.59
CA GLU A 192 13.82 4.46 -6.14
C GLU A 192 12.54 5.32 -6.15
N VAL A 193 11.62 5.14 -7.10
CA VAL A 193 10.30 5.78 -7.11
C VAL A 193 9.52 5.40 -5.85
N VAL A 194 9.43 4.10 -5.52
CA VAL A 194 8.76 3.64 -4.29
C VAL A 194 9.41 4.25 -3.05
N LYS A 195 10.74 4.29 -3.01
CA LYS A 195 11.48 4.90 -1.90
C LYS A 195 11.17 6.39 -1.76
N LEU A 196 11.17 7.16 -2.86
CA LEU A 196 10.83 8.59 -2.85
C LEU A 196 9.41 8.85 -2.35
N LEU A 197 8.45 8.03 -2.77
CA LEU A 197 7.06 8.13 -2.31
C LEU A 197 6.94 7.84 -0.80
N LEU A 198 7.64 6.81 -0.31
CA LEU A 198 7.66 6.46 1.11
C LEU A 198 8.40 7.48 1.97
N GLU A 199 9.47 8.11 1.46
CA GLU A 199 10.14 9.23 2.12
C GLU A 199 9.25 10.48 2.18
N ALA A 200 8.40 10.69 1.16
CA ALA A 200 7.45 11.79 1.12
C ALA A 200 6.24 11.56 2.04
N ASN A 201 5.70 10.34 2.07
CA ASN A 201 4.61 9.89 2.94
C ASN A 201 4.87 8.46 3.47
N PRO A 202 5.47 8.32 4.67
CA PRO A 202 5.65 7.02 5.30
C PRO A 202 4.33 6.28 5.58
N ALA A 203 3.24 7.01 5.84
CA ALA A 203 1.94 6.42 6.17
C ALA A 203 1.32 5.68 4.98
N ALA A 204 1.68 6.05 3.75
CA ALA A 204 1.26 5.32 2.55
C ALA A 204 1.57 3.82 2.62
N SER A 205 2.63 3.40 3.32
CA SER A 205 2.99 1.98 3.54
C SER A 205 1.96 1.15 4.29
N ILE A 206 0.95 1.79 4.90
CA ILE A 206 -0.13 1.14 5.64
C ILE A 206 -1.53 1.58 5.20
N GLU A 207 -1.64 2.52 4.27
CA GLU A 207 -2.92 3.02 3.74
C GLU A 207 -3.55 1.95 2.84
N HIS A 208 -4.83 1.65 3.05
CA HIS A 208 -5.55 0.72 2.20
C HIS A 208 -5.91 1.40 0.87
N ALA A 209 -5.79 0.68 -0.25
CA ALA A 209 -6.42 1.13 -1.49
C ALA A 209 -7.95 1.14 -1.33
N HIS A 210 -8.64 1.97 -2.11
CA HIS A 210 -10.11 2.04 -2.06
C HIS A 210 -10.79 0.75 -2.55
N ASP A 211 -10.14 -0.04 -3.44
CA ASP A 211 -10.69 -1.29 -3.95
C ASP A 211 -9.65 -2.09 -4.78
N PRO A 212 -9.35 -3.37 -4.44
CA PRO A 212 -9.61 -4.04 -3.16
C PRO A 212 -8.86 -3.34 -2.01
N CYS A 213 -9.41 -3.41 -0.78
CA CYS A 213 -8.89 -2.82 0.47
C CYS A 213 -7.52 -3.37 0.93
N LEU A 214 -6.59 -3.56 0.01
CA LEU A 214 -5.26 -4.07 0.25
C LEU A 214 -4.34 -2.89 0.55
N ASP A 215 -3.57 -3.00 1.61
CA ASP A 215 -2.43 -2.12 1.80
C ASP A 215 -1.35 -2.43 0.74
N PRO A 216 -0.33 -1.57 0.54
CA PRO A 216 0.70 -1.78 -0.46
C PRO A 216 1.39 -3.15 -0.42
N MET A 217 1.60 -3.74 0.77
CA MET A 217 2.20 -5.07 0.88
C MET A 217 1.25 -6.16 0.41
N GLN A 218 -0.02 -6.10 0.81
CA GLN A 218 -1.05 -7.04 0.35
C GLN A 218 -1.27 -6.91 -1.16
N TRP A 219 -1.30 -5.68 -1.68
CA TRP A 219 -1.43 -5.42 -3.10
C TRP A 219 -0.28 -6.05 -3.87
N LEU A 220 0.97 -5.80 -3.44
CA LEU A 220 2.15 -6.38 -4.07
C LEU A 220 2.13 -7.92 -4.05
N ALA A 221 1.71 -8.51 -2.93
CA ALA A 221 1.57 -9.96 -2.81
C ALA A 221 0.47 -10.51 -3.74
N HIS A 222 -0.66 -9.80 -3.87
CA HIS A 222 -1.73 -10.20 -4.79
C HIS A 222 -1.27 -10.16 -6.25
N GLN A 223 -0.59 -9.08 -6.66
CA GLN A 223 -0.01 -8.97 -8.01
C GLN A 223 0.99 -10.10 -8.27
N TRP A 224 1.82 -10.41 -7.28
CA TRP A 224 2.77 -11.52 -7.36
C TRP A 224 2.09 -12.86 -7.64
N THR A 225 1.05 -13.21 -6.87
CA THR A 225 0.36 -14.50 -7.03
C THR A 225 -0.29 -14.69 -8.38
N ASN A 226 -0.58 -13.61 -9.09
CA ASN A 226 -1.18 -13.64 -10.43
C ASN A 226 -0.15 -13.69 -11.55
N THR A 227 1.15 -13.54 -11.26
CA THR A 227 2.20 -13.52 -12.28
C THR A 227 2.87 -14.88 -12.38
N VAL A 228 2.84 -15.48 -13.58
CA VAL A 228 3.44 -16.79 -13.84
C VAL A 228 4.87 -16.54 -14.37
N ASP A 229 5.88 -16.95 -13.59
CA ASP A 229 7.32 -16.87 -13.87
C ASP A 229 8.01 -15.50 -13.72
N PHE A 230 8.81 -15.38 -12.66
CA PHE A 230 9.81 -14.33 -12.47
C PHE A 230 11.22 -14.88 -12.69
N ASP A 231 12.14 -14.04 -13.17
CA ASP A 231 13.58 -14.31 -13.13
C ASP A 231 14.21 -13.77 -11.83
N ASP A 232 15.42 -14.23 -11.51
CA ASP A 232 16.15 -13.87 -10.28
C ASP A 232 16.32 -12.34 -10.09
N HIS A 233 16.37 -11.56 -11.17
CA HIS A 233 16.50 -10.11 -11.09
C HIS A 233 15.21 -9.43 -10.63
N VAL A 234 14.07 -9.86 -11.16
CA VAL A 234 12.76 -9.39 -10.75
C VAL A 234 12.51 -9.69 -9.27
N TYR A 235 12.91 -10.89 -8.81
CA TYR A 235 12.84 -11.26 -7.39
C TYR A 235 13.63 -10.29 -6.49
N ASP A 236 14.87 -9.95 -6.86
CA ASP A 236 15.70 -9.05 -6.05
C ASP A 236 15.07 -7.65 -5.93
N HIS A 237 14.47 -7.13 -7.00
CA HIS A 237 13.79 -5.84 -6.98
C HIS A 237 12.52 -5.84 -6.14
N LEU A 238 11.69 -6.88 -6.27
CA LEU A 238 10.52 -7.03 -5.40
C LEU A 238 10.91 -7.14 -3.93
N LEU A 239 11.97 -7.92 -3.61
CA LEU A 239 12.46 -8.06 -2.25
C LEU A 239 12.97 -6.72 -1.69
N LYS A 240 13.62 -5.88 -2.52
CA LYS A 240 14.00 -4.50 -2.14
C LYS A 240 12.77 -3.64 -1.85
N ILE A 241 11.73 -3.69 -2.69
CA ILE A 241 10.47 -2.97 -2.47
C ILE A 241 9.80 -3.43 -1.17
N MET A 242 9.68 -4.74 -0.93
CA MET A 242 9.12 -5.28 0.31
C MET A 242 9.92 -4.84 1.54
N LYS A 243 11.25 -4.84 1.48
CA LYS A 243 12.11 -4.34 2.57
C LYS A 243 11.87 -2.85 2.83
N LEU A 244 11.69 -2.03 1.80
CA LEU A 244 11.35 -0.61 1.93
C LEU A 244 9.99 -0.44 2.60
N LEU A 245 8.95 -1.11 2.10
CA LEU A 245 7.60 -1.06 2.67
C LEU A 245 7.61 -1.46 4.16
N LEU A 246 8.30 -2.55 4.52
CA LEU A 246 8.43 -2.98 5.92
C LEU A 246 9.15 -1.94 6.80
N ARG A 247 10.22 -1.33 6.28
CA ARG A 247 10.98 -0.28 7.00
C ARG A 247 10.11 0.95 7.27
N PHE A 248 9.43 1.47 6.25
CA PHE A 248 8.60 2.67 6.40
C PHE A 248 7.32 2.42 7.19
N ARG A 249 6.77 1.20 7.10
CA ARG A 249 5.66 0.77 7.94
C ARG A 249 5.99 0.81 9.43
N PHE A 250 7.21 0.42 9.80
CA PHE A 250 7.68 0.55 11.19
C PHE A 250 7.76 2.02 11.62
N LEU A 251 8.28 2.89 10.74
CA LEU A 251 8.36 4.32 11.01
C LEU A 251 6.96 4.94 11.17
N ALA A 252 6.03 4.66 10.26
CA ALA A 252 4.66 5.16 10.31
C ALA A 252 3.94 4.76 11.60
N ARG A 253 4.10 3.51 12.04
CA ARG A 253 3.51 3.00 13.29
C ARG A 253 4.04 3.68 14.55
N LYS A 254 5.31 4.09 14.57
CA LYS A 254 5.86 4.87 15.71
C LYS A 254 5.11 6.18 15.91
N HIS A 255 4.53 6.73 14.83
CA HIS A 255 3.79 7.99 14.84
C HIS A 255 2.27 7.82 15.01
N THR A 256 1.69 6.67 14.64
CA THR A 256 0.24 6.40 14.75
C THR A 256 -0.09 5.64 16.04
N SER A 257 -0.20 6.34 17.17
CA SER A 257 -0.40 5.71 18.49
C SER A 257 -1.79 5.10 18.76
N LYS A 258 -2.65 4.88 17.75
CA LYS A 258 -4.10 4.69 18.00
C LYS A 258 -4.87 3.64 17.17
N SER A 259 -4.33 3.02 16.11
CA SER A 259 -5.15 2.08 15.32
C SER A 259 -4.89 0.60 15.62
N ASN A 260 -5.97 -0.08 16.01
CA ASN A 260 -6.15 -1.52 16.12
C ASN A 260 -6.23 -2.17 14.71
N GLN A 261 -5.28 -1.93 13.82
CA GLN A 261 -5.26 -2.56 12.48
C GLN A 261 -3.92 -3.25 12.17
N SER A 262 -3.04 -3.36 13.17
CA SER A 262 -1.72 -3.98 13.07
C SER A 262 -1.73 -5.51 12.94
N PHE A 263 -2.92 -6.13 12.95
CA PHE A 263 -3.15 -7.51 13.35
C PHE A 263 -2.93 -8.59 12.27
N LEU A 264 -2.98 -8.24 10.99
CA LEU A 264 -3.33 -9.25 9.98
C LEU A 264 -2.15 -9.97 9.31
N TYR A 265 -0.87 -9.62 9.47
CA TYR A 265 0.15 -10.10 8.49
C TYR A 265 0.85 -11.40 8.85
N LEU A 266 1.30 -11.56 10.10
CA LEU A 266 1.83 -12.85 10.52
C LEU A 266 0.68 -13.87 10.55
N HIS A 267 -0.51 -13.41 10.95
CA HIS A 267 -1.74 -14.20 10.91
C HIS A 267 -2.16 -14.54 9.49
N ALA A 268 -2.27 -13.61 8.54
CA ALA A 268 -2.59 -13.90 7.14
C ALA A 268 -1.51 -14.76 6.48
N ALA A 269 -0.22 -14.51 6.73
CA ALA A 269 0.84 -15.38 6.22
C ALA A 269 0.67 -16.83 6.72
N LEU A 270 0.36 -17.02 8.01
CA LEU A 270 0.14 -18.34 8.60
C LEU A 270 -1.25 -18.95 8.27
N GLN A 271 -2.27 -18.11 8.06
CA GLN A 271 -3.65 -18.49 7.75
C GLN A 271 -3.82 -18.80 6.25
N GLU A 272 -2.98 -18.19 5.40
CA GLU A 272 -2.90 -18.43 3.96
C GLU A 272 -1.69 -19.30 3.58
N ASP A 273 -1.07 -20.03 4.51
CA ASP A 273 0.09 -20.92 4.26
C ASP A 273 -0.20 -22.08 3.25
N GLN A 274 -1.44 -22.23 2.77
CA GLN A 274 -1.77 -23.08 1.60
C GLN A 274 -2.20 -22.32 0.35
N ILE A 275 -2.22 -20.99 0.36
CA ILE A 275 -2.59 -20.17 -0.80
C ILE A 275 -1.42 -19.27 -1.17
N MET A 276 -0.77 -18.56 -0.26
CA MET A 276 0.44 -17.80 -0.63
C MET A 276 1.60 -18.72 -1.02
N LEU A 277 1.87 -19.81 -0.29
CA LEU A 277 2.95 -20.77 -0.64
C LEU A 277 2.62 -21.72 -1.81
N TYR A 278 1.34 -21.98 -2.09
CA TYR A 278 0.88 -22.89 -3.14
C TYR A 278 0.50 -22.16 -4.44
N HIS A 279 -0.05 -20.93 -4.37
CA HIS A 279 -0.16 -20.03 -5.54
C HIS A 279 1.13 -19.31 -5.87
N MET A 280 2.13 -19.26 -4.96
CA MET A 280 3.47 -18.82 -5.36
C MET A 280 4.09 -19.69 -6.45
N GLY A 281 3.53 -20.86 -6.79
CA GLY A 281 3.54 -21.50 -8.12
C GLY A 281 4.89 -21.80 -8.78
N CYS A 282 5.99 -21.32 -8.20
CA CYS A 282 7.33 -21.42 -8.72
C CYS A 282 7.90 -22.72 -8.17
N LYS A 283 7.61 -23.81 -8.91
CA LYS A 283 8.37 -25.06 -8.82
C LYS A 283 9.89 -24.81 -9.02
N LYS A 284 10.29 -23.67 -9.57
CA LYS A 284 11.65 -23.16 -9.56
C LYS A 284 11.94 -22.34 -8.30
N VAL A 285 12.41 -23.06 -7.28
CA VAL A 285 13.46 -22.65 -6.34
C VAL A 285 13.46 -21.15 -5.98
N MET A 286 12.55 -20.75 -5.09
CA MET A 286 13.09 -20.07 -3.92
C MET A 286 13.97 -21.11 -3.23
N ASN A 287 15.26 -20.82 -3.06
CA ASN A 287 16.00 -21.53 -2.04
C ASN A 287 15.22 -21.26 -0.75
N LEU A 288 14.62 -22.31 -0.17
CA LEU A 288 13.82 -22.27 1.06
C LEU A 288 14.48 -21.35 2.11
N MET A 289 15.81 -21.33 2.08
CA MET A 289 16.70 -20.52 2.88
C MET A 289 16.56 -18.98 2.74
N GLU A 290 16.25 -18.41 1.57
CA GLU A 290 16.08 -16.95 1.41
C GLU A 290 14.71 -16.48 1.88
N LEU A 291 13.66 -17.28 1.64
CA LEU A 291 12.34 -17.06 2.24
C LEU A 291 12.41 -17.25 3.76
N GLU A 292 13.16 -18.23 4.24
CA GLU A 292 13.47 -18.41 5.66
C GLU A 292 14.26 -17.22 6.21
N LYS A 293 15.26 -16.68 5.51
CA LYS A 293 15.98 -15.47 5.96
C LYS A 293 15.07 -14.26 6.04
N PHE A 294 14.16 -14.08 5.08
CA PHE A 294 13.18 -13.00 5.11
C PHE A 294 12.17 -13.18 6.26
N ARG A 295 11.70 -14.42 6.47
CA ARG A 295 10.85 -14.82 7.60
C ARG A 295 11.55 -14.59 8.95
N ILE A 296 12.82 -14.98 9.07
CA ILE A 296 13.69 -14.77 10.23
C ILE A 296 13.91 -13.28 10.48
N CYS A 297 14.10 -12.47 9.42
CA CYS A 297 14.28 -11.03 9.54
C CYS A 297 13.00 -10.32 10.01
N LEU A 298 11.84 -10.76 9.52
CA LEU A 298 10.51 -10.32 9.98
C LEU A 298 10.28 -10.68 11.45
N LEU A 299 10.60 -11.92 11.85
CA LEU A 299 10.40 -12.41 13.22
C LEU A 299 11.39 -11.79 14.22
N ARG A 300 12.67 -11.63 13.84
CA ARG A 300 13.71 -11.02 14.71
C ARG A 300 13.44 -9.56 15.03
N ASN A 301 12.86 -8.80 14.10
CA ASN A 301 12.54 -7.39 14.32
C ASN A 301 11.20 -7.16 15.02
N ARG A 302 10.38 -8.21 15.25
CA ARG A 302 8.99 -8.08 15.71
C ARG A 302 8.65 -8.97 16.90
N ARG A 303 9.38 -8.81 18.01
CA ARG A 303 9.03 -9.45 19.32
C ARG A 303 7.58 -9.17 19.75
N LEU A 304 7.04 -7.99 19.41
CA LEU A 304 5.67 -7.61 19.78
C LEU A 304 4.62 -8.30 18.91
N ASP A 305 4.88 -8.49 17.61
CA ASP A 305 3.87 -9.02 16.69
C ASP A 305 3.64 -10.53 16.89
N ALA A 306 4.64 -11.27 17.34
CA ALA A 306 4.51 -12.70 17.63
C ALA A 306 3.60 -13.00 18.85
N PHE A 307 3.31 -11.99 19.69
CA PHE A 307 2.33 -12.05 20.78
C PHE A 307 0.94 -11.51 20.40
N MET A 308 0.76 -11.02 19.18
CA MET A 308 -0.55 -10.58 18.74
C MET A 308 -1.40 -11.79 18.37
N CYS A 309 -2.69 -11.73 18.67
CA CYS A 309 -3.64 -12.77 18.33
C CYS A 309 -4.49 -12.40 17.10
N ASP A 310 -5.02 -13.41 16.41
CA ASP A 310 -5.98 -13.23 15.31
C ASP A 310 -7.39 -12.88 15.87
N GLN A 311 -8.38 -12.81 14.98
CA GLN A 311 -9.79 -12.60 15.36
C GLN A 311 -10.36 -13.70 16.27
N ASN A 312 -9.75 -14.88 16.30
CA ASN A 312 -10.10 -16.01 17.16
C ASN A 312 -9.25 -16.03 18.45
N ALA A 313 -8.50 -14.96 18.72
CA ALA A 313 -7.54 -14.88 19.80
C ALA A 313 -6.42 -15.96 19.77
N LYS A 314 -6.14 -16.56 18.61
CA LYS A 314 -4.98 -17.46 18.40
C LYS A 314 -3.71 -16.65 18.19
N LEU A 315 -2.67 -16.95 18.96
CA LEU A 315 -1.32 -16.42 18.69
C LEU A 315 -0.70 -17.06 17.44
N ALA A 316 0.30 -16.40 16.86
CA ALA A 316 1.03 -16.91 15.68
C ALA A 316 1.60 -18.32 15.90
N LEU A 317 2.07 -18.63 17.11
CA LEU A 317 2.56 -19.96 17.45
C LEU A 317 1.45 -21.04 17.40
N HIS A 318 0.20 -20.68 17.72
CA HIS A 318 -0.94 -21.60 17.61
C HIS A 318 -1.27 -21.89 16.15
N LEU A 319 -1.37 -20.86 15.31
CA LEU A 319 -1.64 -21.03 13.88
C LEU A 319 -0.55 -21.85 13.20
N ALA A 320 0.72 -21.57 13.50
CA ALA A 320 1.85 -22.32 12.95
C ALA A 320 1.80 -23.81 13.35
N ALA A 321 1.47 -24.10 14.61
CA ALA A 321 1.29 -25.47 15.10
C ALA A 321 0.09 -26.18 14.43
N GLU A 322 -1.06 -25.49 14.31
CA GLU A 322 -2.29 -26.01 13.68
C GLU A 322 -2.08 -26.37 12.20
N ARG A 323 -1.23 -25.62 11.52
CA ARG A 323 -0.85 -25.86 10.12
C ARG A 323 0.28 -26.89 9.95
N GLY A 324 0.81 -27.44 11.04
CA GLY A 324 1.89 -28.43 11.02
C GLY A 324 3.22 -27.88 10.54
N LEU A 325 3.49 -26.60 10.77
CA LEU A 325 4.79 -26.02 10.48
C LEU A 325 5.87 -26.70 11.33
N LYS A 326 6.88 -27.28 10.69
CA LYS A 326 7.94 -28.00 11.39
C LYS A 326 8.78 -27.06 12.26
N TRP A 327 9.30 -27.57 13.38
CA TRP A 327 10.22 -26.86 14.26
C TRP A 327 11.38 -26.20 13.50
N CYS A 328 12.08 -26.97 12.68
CA CYS A 328 13.22 -26.52 11.88
C CYS A 328 12.85 -25.64 10.67
N ALA A 329 11.58 -25.64 10.25
CA ALA A 329 11.09 -24.89 9.09
C ALA A 329 10.51 -23.51 9.46
N GLY A 330 10.91 -22.96 10.61
CA GLY A 330 10.54 -21.62 11.06
C GLY A 330 9.66 -21.56 12.31
N LEU A 331 9.07 -22.68 12.78
CA LEU A 331 8.29 -22.64 14.03
C LEU A 331 9.18 -22.30 15.24
N ARG A 332 10.43 -22.76 15.24
CA ARG A 332 11.45 -22.36 16.22
C ARG A 332 11.65 -20.85 16.25
N ASP A 333 11.69 -20.18 15.08
CA ASP A 333 11.90 -18.74 15.02
C ASP A 333 10.70 -17.97 15.56
N ILE A 334 9.47 -18.45 15.30
CA ILE A 334 8.25 -17.90 15.89
C ILE A 334 8.28 -18.02 17.42
N TYR A 335 8.68 -19.19 17.92
CA TYR A 335 8.89 -19.40 19.36
C TYR A 335 9.96 -18.47 19.93
N LEU A 336 11.12 -18.34 19.30
CA LEU A 336 12.20 -17.46 19.77
C LEU A 336 11.79 -15.97 19.76
N ALA A 337 10.88 -15.57 18.86
CA ALA A 337 10.32 -14.23 18.82
C ALA A 337 9.33 -13.97 19.97
N ALA A 338 8.52 -14.97 20.36
CA ALA A 338 7.57 -14.89 21.47
C ALA A 338 7.56 -16.13 22.37
N PRO A 339 8.57 -16.33 23.25
CA PRO A 339 8.69 -17.57 24.01
C PRO A 339 7.51 -17.87 24.95
N ARG A 340 6.89 -16.83 25.52
CA ARG A 340 5.71 -17.02 26.42
C ARG A 340 4.44 -17.42 25.68
N ALA A 341 4.40 -17.35 24.34
CA ALA A 341 3.26 -17.82 23.57
C ALA A 341 3.00 -19.33 23.78
N ILE A 342 4.04 -20.09 24.13
CA ILE A 342 3.92 -21.52 24.45
C ILE A 342 3.07 -21.78 25.71
N GLU A 343 3.01 -20.80 26.62
CA GLU A 343 2.25 -20.89 27.87
C GLU A 343 0.83 -20.36 27.74
N THR A 344 0.49 -19.80 26.58
CA THR A 344 -0.85 -19.28 26.33
C THR A 344 -1.69 -20.40 25.73
N ARG A 345 -2.91 -20.59 26.24
CA ARG A 345 -3.88 -21.50 25.61
C ARG A 345 -4.57 -20.75 24.48
N ASP A 346 -4.86 -21.46 23.39
CA ASP A 346 -5.80 -20.98 22.40
C ASP A 346 -7.18 -20.78 23.07
N VAL A 347 -7.81 -19.64 22.84
CA VAL A 347 -9.09 -19.29 23.46
C VAL A 347 -10.21 -20.20 22.95
N CYS A 348 -10.16 -20.61 21.67
CA CYS A 348 -11.20 -21.42 21.07
C CYS A 348 -11.10 -22.90 21.47
N THR A 349 -9.91 -23.48 21.36
CA THR A 349 -9.72 -24.93 21.63
C THR A 349 -9.30 -25.24 23.06
N HIS A 350 -8.91 -24.23 23.83
CA HIS A 350 -8.29 -24.38 25.15
C HIS A 350 -7.02 -25.25 25.15
N MET A 351 -6.40 -25.43 23.99
CA MET A 351 -5.18 -26.22 23.81
C MET A 351 -3.95 -25.33 23.80
N TYR A 352 -2.83 -25.85 24.33
CA TYR A 352 -1.52 -25.23 24.14
C TYR A 352 -0.95 -25.52 22.76
N PRO A 353 0.03 -24.74 22.26
CA PRO A 353 0.64 -24.98 20.96
C PRO A 353 1.16 -26.41 20.75
N PHE A 354 1.76 -27.06 21.78
CA PHE A 354 2.22 -28.45 21.67
C PHE A 354 1.07 -29.45 21.53
N MET A 355 -0.08 -29.16 22.13
CA MET A 355 -1.27 -30.00 22.00
C MET A 355 -1.84 -29.85 20.60
N ILE A 356 -1.95 -28.60 20.11
CA ILE A 356 -2.38 -28.31 18.74
C ILE A 356 -1.47 -29.03 17.72
N SER A 357 -0.14 -28.98 17.88
CA SER A 357 0.79 -29.68 16.98
C SER A 357 0.71 -31.20 17.05
N SER A 358 0.08 -31.75 18.09
CA SER A 358 -0.11 -33.19 18.29
C SER A 358 -1.44 -33.72 17.75
N VAL A 359 -2.37 -32.83 17.41
CA VAL A 359 -3.71 -33.20 16.93
C VAL A 359 -3.96 -32.75 15.49
N GLY A 360 -4.83 -33.48 14.78
CA GLY A 360 -5.28 -33.12 13.43
C GLY A 360 -4.44 -33.68 12.29
N LYS A 361 -4.82 -33.31 11.05
CA LYS A 361 -4.23 -33.84 9.81
C LYS A 361 -2.76 -33.46 9.59
N HIS A 362 -2.30 -32.42 10.29
CA HIS A 362 -0.95 -31.85 10.16
C HIS A 362 -0.10 -32.08 11.40
N ALA A 363 -0.47 -33.04 12.26
CA ALA A 363 0.27 -33.35 13.47
C ALA A 363 1.73 -33.71 13.16
N ASN A 364 2.66 -33.16 13.95
CA ASN A 364 4.09 -33.37 13.77
C ASN A 364 4.76 -33.69 15.11
N LEU A 365 5.24 -34.93 15.25
CA LEU A 365 5.81 -35.44 16.51
C LEU A 365 7.08 -34.69 16.91
N GLU A 366 7.96 -34.39 15.95
CA GLU A 366 9.21 -33.64 16.19
C GLU A 366 8.91 -32.25 16.76
N THR A 367 7.95 -31.54 16.17
CA THR A 367 7.52 -30.21 16.60
C THR A 367 6.88 -30.25 17.98
N THR A 368 6.03 -31.25 18.23
CA THR A 368 5.42 -31.47 19.54
C THR A 368 6.48 -31.72 20.61
N PHE A 369 7.43 -32.62 20.33
CA PHE A 369 8.54 -32.93 21.21
C PHE A 369 9.40 -31.70 21.51
N GLU A 370 9.77 -30.93 20.48
CA GLU A 370 10.58 -29.73 20.65
C GLU A 370 9.87 -28.65 21.47
N LEU A 371 8.58 -28.40 21.23
CA LEU A 371 7.79 -27.47 22.05
C LEU A 371 7.79 -27.88 23.53
N LEU A 372 7.52 -29.17 23.82
CA LEU A 372 7.57 -29.70 25.19
C LEU A 372 8.97 -29.62 25.81
N ARG A 373 10.01 -29.95 25.04
CA ARG A 373 11.40 -29.90 25.48
C ARG A 373 11.82 -28.48 25.85
N THR A 374 11.28 -27.48 25.16
CA THR A 374 11.65 -26.08 25.39
C THR A 374 10.98 -25.49 26.64
N ASN A 375 9.81 -26.00 27.06
CA ASN A 375 9.18 -25.61 28.33
C ASN A 375 8.49 -26.81 29.03
N PRO A 376 9.25 -27.68 29.72
CA PRO A 376 8.70 -28.88 30.37
C PRO A 376 7.78 -28.57 31.56
N SER A 377 7.80 -27.33 32.08
CA SER A 377 6.92 -26.91 33.18
C SER A 377 5.44 -26.93 32.79
N MET A 378 5.14 -26.85 31.49
CA MET A 378 3.78 -26.95 30.94
C MET A 378 3.09 -28.27 31.27
N LEU A 379 3.84 -29.36 31.39
CA LEU A 379 3.29 -30.68 31.75
C LEU A 379 2.87 -30.72 33.21
N LYS A 380 3.61 -30.07 34.11
CA LYS A 380 3.29 -30.03 35.54
C LYS A 380 1.95 -29.31 35.78
N ARG A 381 1.77 -28.15 35.15
CA ARG A 381 0.53 -27.35 35.21
C ARG A 381 -0.71 -28.01 34.59
N TYR A 382 -0.53 -29.13 33.88
CA TYR A 382 -1.65 -29.88 33.30
C TYR A 382 -2.05 -31.08 34.16
N ILE A 383 -1.11 -31.61 34.94
CA ILE A 383 -1.36 -32.72 35.87
C ILE A 383 -1.99 -32.20 37.17
N GLU A 384 -1.63 -30.98 37.57
CA GLU A 384 -2.28 -30.18 38.62
C GLU A 384 -3.55 -29.51 38.10
#